data_AF-A0A0H2S599-F1
#
_entry.id   AF-A0A0H2S599-F1
#
_cell.length_a   1.000
_cell.length_b   1.000
_cell.length_c   1.000
_cell.angle_alpha   90.00
_cell.angle_beta   90.00
_cell.angle_gamma   90.00
#
_symmetry.space_group_name_H-M   'P 1'
#
loop_
_entity.id
_entity.type
_entity.pdbx_description
1 polymer ?
#
loop_
_entity_poly.entity_id
_entity_poly.type
_entity_poly.pdbx_seq_one_letter_code
_entity_poly.pdbx_strand_id
1 'polypeptide(L)'
;MPTLSMFEGRNIFRIVIVLVLVLLLWNLALLGQQGVRAPESEIQQCSVDGAGGNKIVEDELEIPLLSTVPSTSFRDNLRPDTKYVTTWPSNGWTNDVMAYCNLILLGLMSERVPILPRFAPTHVGNDAGFIPVSEIFDLKRLGKSIGTPVLEWDMLKNYTRDNLEDLGCWGTHPTLFNGNVLRTTTEIQLGLDISYTAVPTWGHINHDMSLIKVNFIALAGLSYPKTRAEAIAKPPYPPFPARTSGNVLPPDEQLECFDYTYDLGMHEGWEWTYEWSPAWKQVGRHMHFAPWLVDVTEGMVKRALGIPEADVLPTLITLHIRRADFRMACDNENRPLDECFASLATYARRVEQVRDELRESQGIEIEHVLVTSDELDKDWWKDVHALGWFGIDHEKEETTTKYGKWYPVMIDVVAQSFGKGFIGTDRSTVSVVSAKRVTDWNNGVYRHVRWGWPGADDN
;
A
#
# COMPACT_ATOMS: atom_id res chain seq x y z
N MET A 1 -5.02 -62.27 -54.83
CA MET A 1 -4.13 -63.14 -54.03
C MET A 1 -2.94 -62.31 -53.56
N PRO A 2 -2.45 -62.38 -52.31
CA PRO A 2 -3.12 -62.66 -51.02
C PRO A 2 -3.19 -61.40 -50.11
N THR A 3 -4.05 -61.48 -49.10
CA THR A 3 -4.21 -60.55 -47.97
C THR A 3 -3.22 -60.89 -46.85
N LEU A 4 -2.59 -59.88 -46.23
CA LEU A 4 -1.68 -60.03 -45.09
C LEU A 4 -2.27 -59.33 -43.85
N SER A 5 -2.77 -60.18 -42.94
CA SER A 5 -2.81 -60.10 -41.47
C SER A 5 -2.78 -58.71 -40.80
N MET A 6 -3.93 -58.30 -40.26
CA MET A 6 -4.11 -57.15 -39.36
C MET A 6 -4.38 -57.60 -37.91
N PHE A 7 -3.65 -58.60 -37.42
CA PHE A 7 -3.91 -59.22 -36.10
C PHE A 7 -2.80 -59.08 -35.04
N GLU A 8 -1.67 -58.45 -35.33
CA GLU A 8 -0.56 -58.35 -34.34
C GLU A 8 -0.59 -57.07 -33.47
N GLY A 9 -1.37 -56.04 -33.81
CA GLY A 9 -1.36 -54.75 -33.09
C GLY A 9 -2.09 -54.73 -31.74
N ARG A 10 -3.10 -55.60 -31.52
CA ARG A 10 -3.93 -55.55 -30.29
C ARG A 10 -3.25 -56.15 -29.06
N ASN A 11 -2.29 -57.06 -29.25
CA ASN A 11 -1.58 -57.66 -28.12
C ASN A 11 -0.49 -56.76 -27.56
N ILE A 12 0.22 -56.02 -28.43
CA ILE A 12 1.26 -55.08 -28.00
C ILE A 12 0.63 -53.94 -27.18
N PHE A 13 -0.51 -53.41 -27.61
CA PHE A 13 -1.19 -52.33 -26.89
C PHE A 13 -1.64 -52.75 -25.47
N ARG A 14 -2.12 -54.00 -25.31
CA ARG A 14 -2.50 -54.53 -23.99
C ARG A 14 -1.29 -54.74 -23.08
N ILE A 15 -0.16 -55.21 -23.62
CA ILE A 15 1.08 -55.38 -22.85
C ILE A 15 1.60 -54.04 -22.36
N VAL A 16 1.58 -53.00 -23.20
CA VAL A 16 2.01 -51.64 -22.81
C VAL A 16 1.15 -51.08 -21.69
N ILE A 17 -0.17 -51.23 -21.75
CA ILE A 17 -1.08 -50.77 -20.68
C ILE A 17 -0.80 -51.49 -19.36
N VAL A 18 -0.59 -52.80 -19.39
CA VAL A 18 -0.29 -53.57 -18.17
C VAL A 18 1.04 -53.14 -17.57
N LEU A 19 2.07 -52.89 -18.37
CA LEU A 19 3.37 -52.44 -17.88
C LEU A 19 3.31 -51.04 -17.25
N VAL A 20 2.54 -50.11 -17.84
CA VAL A 20 2.32 -48.77 -17.27
C VAL A 20 1.58 -48.84 -15.93
N LEU A 21 0.56 -49.70 -15.83
CA LEU A 21 -0.18 -49.88 -14.57
C LEU A 21 0.68 -50.52 -13.47
N VAL A 22 1.54 -51.49 -13.82
CA VAL A 22 2.48 -52.10 -12.87
C VAL A 22 3.51 -51.07 -12.38
N LEU A 23 4.02 -50.21 -13.26
CA LEU A 23 4.96 -49.13 -12.88
C LEU A 23 4.29 -48.08 -11.99
N LEU A 24 3.03 -47.73 -12.24
CA LEU A 24 2.27 -46.80 -11.39
C LEU A 24 2.02 -47.38 -10.00
N LEU A 25 1.62 -48.66 -9.93
CA LEU A 25 1.42 -49.34 -8.65
C LEU A 25 2.73 -49.52 -7.87
N TRP A 26 3.85 -49.76 -8.56
CA TRP A 26 5.17 -49.83 -7.93
C TRP A 26 5.59 -48.47 -7.33
N ASN A 27 5.37 -47.36 -8.03
CA ASN A 27 5.67 -46.02 -7.52
C ASN A 27 4.78 -45.65 -6.32
N LEU A 28 3.51 -46.03 -6.33
CA LEU A 28 2.61 -45.85 -5.18
C LEU A 28 3.04 -46.69 -3.96
N ALA A 29 3.53 -47.91 -4.18
CA ALA A 29 4.07 -48.74 -3.10
C ALA A 29 5.38 -48.14 -2.51
N LEU A 30 6.23 -47.54 -3.34
CA LEU A 30 7.43 -46.82 -2.87
C LEU A 30 7.08 -45.57 -2.05
N LEU A 31 6.04 -44.83 -2.44
CA LEU A 31 5.53 -43.69 -1.67
C LEU A 31 4.91 -44.12 -0.33
N GLY A 32 4.29 -45.29 -0.27
CA GLY A 32 3.76 -45.88 0.96
C GLY A 32 4.83 -46.39 1.95
N GLN A 33 6.06 -46.64 1.49
CA GLN A 33 7.17 -47.07 2.35
C GLN A 33 8.06 -45.92 2.85
N GLN A 34 7.92 -44.70 2.30
CA GLN A 34 8.52 -43.50 2.88
C GLN A 34 7.58 -42.90 3.94
N GLY A 35 7.29 -43.70 4.97
CA GLY A 35 6.68 -43.21 6.20
C GLY A 35 7.64 -42.24 6.88
N VAL A 36 7.37 -40.95 6.72
CA VAL A 36 8.00 -39.88 7.50
C VAL A 36 7.65 -40.12 8.96
N ARG A 37 8.61 -40.67 9.72
CA ARG A 37 8.58 -40.67 11.18
C ARG A 37 8.68 -39.22 11.65
N ALA A 38 7.57 -38.68 12.12
CA ALA A 38 7.60 -37.50 12.98
C ALA A 38 8.35 -37.87 14.27
N PRO A 39 9.29 -37.04 14.76
CA PRO A 39 9.91 -37.27 16.05
C PRO A 39 8.86 -37.11 17.15
N GLU A 40 8.71 -38.12 17.99
CA GLU A 40 8.01 -38.04 19.27
C GLU A 40 8.71 -36.99 20.14
N SER A 41 8.09 -35.83 20.29
CA SER A 41 8.39 -34.93 21.40
C SER A 41 7.57 -35.35 22.61
N GLU A 42 8.27 -35.62 23.72
CA GLU A 42 7.68 -35.82 25.03
C GLU A 42 6.78 -34.63 25.39
N ILE A 43 5.46 -34.86 25.36
CA ILE A 43 4.50 -33.93 25.97
C ILE A 43 4.58 -34.16 27.47
N GLN A 44 5.45 -33.41 28.11
CA GLN A 44 5.43 -33.24 29.55
C GLN A 44 4.16 -32.47 29.93
N GLN A 45 3.23 -33.19 30.54
CA GLN A 45 1.94 -32.72 31.00
C GLN A 45 2.14 -31.74 32.18
N CYS A 46 2.15 -30.43 31.91
CA CYS A 46 2.09 -29.42 32.96
C CYS A 46 0.67 -29.35 33.51
N SER A 47 0.52 -29.72 34.79
CA SER A 47 -0.74 -29.58 35.50
C SER A 47 -1.08 -28.12 35.71
N VAL A 48 -2.35 -27.78 35.46
CA VAL A 48 -2.93 -26.48 35.77
C VAL A 48 -3.32 -26.52 37.24
N ASP A 49 -2.52 -25.89 38.09
CA ASP A 49 -2.93 -25.44 39.43
C ASP A 49 -2.09 -24.23 39.80
N GLY A 50 -2.76 -23.12 40.13
CA GLY A 50 -2.13 -21.98 40.79
C GLY A 50 -2.50 -20.63 40.22
N ALA A 51 -3.60 -20.07 40.73
CA ALA A 51 -3.92 -18.66 40.62
C ALA A 51 -2.73 -17.79 41.06
N GLY A 52 -2.14 -17.08 40.11
CA GLY A 52 -1.11 -16.07 40.34
C GLY A 52 -1.20 -15.05 39.22
N GLY A 53 -1.83 -13.91 39.51
CA GLY A 53 -1.96 -12.81 38.58
C GLY A 53 -0.59 -12.24 38.22
N ASN A 54 -0.03 -12.71 37.11
CA ASN A 54 1.04 -12.00 36.43
C ASN A 54 0.38 -11.00 35.49
N LYS A 55 0.46 -9.72 35.86
CA LYS A 55 0.42 -8.62 34.90
C LYS A 55 1.38 -9.01 33.78
N ILE A 56 0.85 -9.22 32.58
CA ILE A 56 1.65 -9.15 31.37
C ILE A 56 2.18 -7.72 31.39
N VAL A 57 3.47 -7.59 31.75
CA VAL A 57 4.21 -6.37 31.54
C VAL A 57 4.09 -6.11 30.04
N GLU A 58 3.45 -5.00 29.68
CA GLU A 58 3.53 -4.46 28.34
C GLU A 58 5.02 -4.23 28.09
N ASP A 59 5.67 -5.21 27.47
CA ASP A 59 7.05 -5.10 27.02
C ASP A 59 7.00 -4.09 25.88
N GLU A 60 7.14 -2.84 26.29
CA GLU A 60 7.19 -1.70 25.41
C GLU A 60 8.37 -1.97 24.48
N LEU A 61 8.12 -1.91 23.16
CA LEU A 61 9.18 -1.91 22.16
C LEU A 61 9.95 -0.57 22.27
N GLU A 62 10.33 -0.16 23.48
CA GLU A 62 11.21 0.94 23.84
C GLU A 62 12.65 0.47 23.59
N ILE A 63 12.95 0.15 22.33
CA ILE A 63 14.32 0.32 21.90
C ILE A 63 14.45 1.83 21.71
N PRO A 64 15.23 2.58 22.51
CA PRO A 64 15.60 3.94 22.14
C PRO A 64 16.42 3.83 20.86
N LEU A 65 15.75 3.98 19.72
CA LEU A 65 16.33 3.85 18.37
C LEU A 65 17.01 5.14 17.92
N LEU A 66 16.89 6.17 18.73
CA LEU A 66 17.42 7.51 18.53
C LEU A 66 18.25 7.90 19.75
N SER A 67 19.33 8.64 19.51
CA SER A 67 20.27 8.99 20.56
C SER A 67 19.73 10.08 21.50
N THR A 68 18.93 11.04 21.01
CA THR A 68 18.40 12.19 21.79
C THR A 68 17.22 12.92 21.10
N VAL A 69 16.87 14.13 21.58
CA VAL A 69 16.01 15.15 20.95
C VAL A 69 16.47 15.45 19.51
N PRO A 70 15.58 15.78 18.56
CA PRO A 70 15.97 16.16 17.19
C PRO A 70 17.10 17.20 17.18
N SER A 71 18.15 16.91 16.42
CA SER A 71 19.37 17.72 16.32
C SER A 71 19.39 18.53 15.03
N THR A 72 20.46 19.27 14.78
CA THR A 72 20.66 19.96 13.50
C THR A 72 21.04 18.99 12.38
N SER A 73 21.82 17.93 12.67
CA SER A 73 22.24 16.92 11.70
C SER A 73 21.54 15.59 11.97
N PHE A 74 20.90 15.00 10.96
CA PHE A 74 20.21 13.73 11.15
C PHE A 74 21.16 12.61 11.63
N ARG A 75 22.45 12.69 11.27
CA ARG A 75 23.46 11.69 11.63
C ARG A 75 23.72 11.62 13.12
N ASP A 76 23.59 12.74 13.84
CA ASP A 76 23.80 12.79 15.29
C ASP A 76 22.79 11.92 16.06
N ASN A 77 21.61 11.71 15.46
CA ASN A 77 20.52 10.93 16.05
C ASN A 77 20.47 9.47 15.58
N LEU A 78 21.23 9.10 14.53
CA LEU A 78 21.32 7.71 14.09
C LEU A 78 22.19 6.89 15.04
N ARG A 79 21.72 5.71 15.41
CA ARG A 79 22.54 4.77 16.18
C ARG A 79 23.62 4.14 15.31
N PRO A 80 24.88 4.06 15.79
CA PRO A 80 25.98 3.46 15.02
C PRO A 80 25.80 1.98 14.69
N ASP A 81 25.05 1.24 15.53
CA ASP A 81 24.79 -0.19 15.40
C ASP A 81 23.50 -0.51 14.61
N THR A 82 22.78 0.51 14.17
CA THR A 82 21.50 0.36 13.47
C THR A 82 21.61 0.88 12.04
N LYS A 83 20.95 0.16 11.13
CA LYS A 83 20.77 0.56 9.74
C LYS A 83 19.34 1.01 9.51
N TYR A 84 19.18 1.99 8.64
CA TYR A 84 17.92 2.67 8.39
C TYR A 84 17.64 2.70 6.88
N VAL A 85 16.36 2.88 6.53
CA VAL A 85 15.92 3.06 5.14
C VAL A 85 14.88 4.18 5.03
N THR A 86 14.93 4.98 3.96
CA THR A 86 13.97 6.07 3.69
C THR A 86 13.64 6.19 2.20
N THR A 87 12.59 6.94 1.87
CA THR A 87 12.17 7.30 0.50
C THR A 87 11.65 8.74 0.47
N TRP A 88 11.41 9.31 -0.70
CA TRP A 88 10.80 10.64 -0.83
C TRP A 88 9.40 10.58 -1.47
N PRO A 89 8.35 11.12 -0.82
CA PRO A 89 7.02 11.24 -1.40
C PRO A 89 7.04 12.24 -2.56
N SER A 90 6.29 11.92 -3.61
CA SER A 90 6.34 12.66 -4.87
C SER A 90 5.02 12.68 -5.64
N ASN A 91 4.00 11.96 -5.17
CA ASN A 91 2.78 11.69 -5.92
C ASN A 91 1.55 12.15 -5.12
N GLY A 92 0.34 11.74 -5.51
CA GLY A 92 -0.87 11.93 -4.70
C GLY A 92 -0.78 11.19 -3.36
N TRP A 93 -1.53 11.62 -2.33
CA TRP A 93 -1.38 11.10 -0.97
C TRP A 93 -1.48 9.58 -0.87
N THR A 94 -2.48 8.96 -1.50
CA THR A 94 -2.60 7.49 -1.43
C THR A 94 -1.45 6.77 -2.12
N ASN A 95 -0.86 7.36 -3.17
CA ASN A 95 0.34 6.83 -3.79
C ASN A 95 1.53 6.92 -2.82
N ASP A 96 1.65 8.00 -2.05
CA ASP A 96 2.68 8.13 -1.02
C ASP A 96 2.44 7.14 0.14
N VAL A 97 1.18 6.86 0.51
CA VAL A 97 0.83 5.79 1.47
C VAL A 97 1.31 4.42 0.97
N MET A 98 1.07 4.12 -0.32
CA MET A 98 1.56 2.90 -0.94
C MET A 98 3.10 2.86 -0.97
N ALA A 99 3.75 3.98 -1.29
CA ALA A 99 5.20 4.11 -1.27
C ALA A 99 5.77 3.86 0.13
N TYR A 100 5.13 4.36 1.19
CA TYR A 100 5.54 4.10 2.58
C TYR A 100 5.33 2.64 2.98
N CYS A 101 4.22 2.01 2.59
CA CYS A 101 4.05 0.58 2.82
C CYS A 101 5.13 -0.25 2.12
N ASN A 102 5.47 0.12 0.88
CA ASN A 102 6.55 -0.51 0.12
C ASN A 102 7.91 -0.28 0.80
N LEU A 103 8.21 0.95 1.24
CA LEU A 103 9.44 1.29 1.98
C LEU A 103 9.57 0.49 3.27
N ILE A 104 8.50 0.38 4.05
CA ILE A 104 8.51 -0.37 5.31
C ILE A 104 8.76 -1.85 5.02
N LEU A 105 8.08 -2.43 4.03
CA LEU A 105 8.34 -3.81 3.61
C LEU A 105 9.81 -4.00 3.18
N LEU A 106 10.37 -3.05 2.43
CA LEU A 106 11.78 -3.07 2.05
C LEU A 106 12.70 -3.00 3.28
N GLY A 107 12.35 -2.20 4.28
CA GLY A 107 13.04 -2.16 5.57
C GLY A 107 13.04 -3.51 6.28
N LEU A 108 11.87 -4.16 6.36
CA LEU A 108 11.75 -5.51 6.93
C LEU A 108 12.62 -6.53 6.18
N MET A 109 12.65 -6.48 4.85
CA MET A 109 13.42 -7.42 4.01
C MET A 109 14.94 -7.17 4.04
N SER A 110 15.35 -5.96 4.39
CA SER A 110 16.76 -5.53 4.43
C SER A 110 17.33 -5.41 5.85
N GLU A 111 16.54 -5.79 6.87
CA GLU A 111 16.88 -5.64 8.29
C GLU A 111 17.22 -4.19 8.66
N ARG A 112 16.44 -3.24 8.13
CA ARG A 112 16.60 -1.80 8.35
C ARG A 112 15.36 -1.20 8.99
N VAL A 113 15.58 -0.22 9.86
CA VAL A 113 14.50 0.56 10.48
C VAL A 113 13.98 1.61 9.47
N PRO A 114 12.71 1.57 9.06
CA PRO A 114 12.15 2.55 8.14
C PRO A 114 11.98 3.92 8.81
N ILE A 115 12.37 4.97 8.08
CA ILE A 115 12.17 6.37 8.46
C ILE A 115 11.28 7.02 7.42
N LEU A 116 10.12 7.52 7.86
CA LEU A 116 9.13 8.13 7.00
C LEU A 116 9.27 9.66 7.02
N PRO A 117 9.36 10.33 5.88
CA PRO A 117 9.23 11.77 5.85
C PRO A 117 7.76 12.18 5.96
N ARG A 118 7.52 13.47 6.17
CA ARG A 118 6.18 14.05 6.13
C ARG A 118 5.57 13.89 4.73
N PHE A 119 4.25 13.78 4.64
CA PHE A 119 3.58 13.83 3.35
C PHE A 119 3.73 15.21 2.70
N ALA A 120 4.06 15.21 1.41
CA ALA A 120 4.21 16.43 0.63
C ALA A 120 2.85 16.90 0.10
N PRO A 121 2.55 18.22 0.12
CA PRO A 121 1.24 18.74 -0.27
C PRO A 121 1.04 18.85 -1.80
N THR A 122 1.42 17.81 -2.53
CA THR A 122 1.42 17.74 -4.00
C THR A 122 0.04 17.95 -4.64
N HIS A 123 -1.04 17.60 -3.93
CA HIS A 123 -2.42 17.56 -4.43
C HIS A 123 -3.42 18.32 -3.52
N VAL A 124 -2.99 18.78 -2.34
CA VAL A 124 -3.78 19.65 -1.43
C VAL A 124 -3.36 21.13 -1.51
N GLY A 125 -2.37 21.44 -2.34
CA GLY A 125 -1.83 22.79 -2.55
C GLY A 125 -0.65 23.10 -1.63
N ASN A 126 0.41 23.68 -2.19
CA ASN A 126 1.69 23.90 -1.50
C ASN A 126 1.59 24.67 -0.17
N ASP A 127 0.56 25.52 -0.03
CA ASP A 127 0.33 26.30 1.19
C ASP A 127 -0.29 25.49 2.34
N ALA A 128 -0.72 24.24 2.10
CA ALA A 128 -1.13 23.30 3.14
C ALA A 128 0.03 22.87 4.06
N GLY A 129 1.28 23.03 3.59
CA GLY A 129 2.47 22.56 4.31
C GLY A 129 2.60 21.03 4.34
N PHE A 130 3.69 20.55 4.94
CA PHE A 130 3.97 19.13 5.10
C PHE A 130 3.34 18.61 6.39
N ILE A 131 2.66 17.46 6.33
CA ILE A 131 1.99 16.85 7.48
C ILE A 131 2.74 15.58 7.95
N PRO A 132 2.99 15.42 9.27
CA PRO A 132 3.56 14.19 9.82
C PRO A 132 2.70 12.96 9.49
N VAL A 133 3.34 11.80 9.39
CA VAL A 133 2.66 10.53 9.19
C VAL A 133 1.91 10.13 10.46
N SER A 134 2.47 10.40 11.64
CA SER A 134 1.85 10.15 12.95
C SER A 134 0.58 10.95 13.20
N GLU A 135 0.40 12.08 12.50
CA GLU A 135 -0.83 12.87 12.56
C GLU A 135 -2.01 12.09 11.94
N ILE A 136 -1.73 11.22 10.97
CA ILE A 136 -2.73 10.48 10.19
C ILE A 136 -2.81 9.02 10.63
N PHE A 137 -1.69 8.40 11.00
CA PHE A 137 -1.58 6.98 11.30
C PHE A 137 -0.98 6.72 12.68
N ASP A 138 -1.46 5.67 13.36
CA ASP A 138 -0.92 5.23 14.63
C ASP A 138 0.38 4.41 14.41
N LEU A 139 1.51 5.12 14.35
CA LEU A 139 2.82 4.50 14.12
C LEU A 139 3.27 3.59 15.27
N LYS A 140 2.84 3.85 16.52
CA LYS A 140 3.14 2.98 17.67
C LYS A 140 2.45 1.63 17.48
N ARG A 141 1.16 1.63 17.14
CA ARG A 141 0.41 0.42 16.81
C ARG A 141 0.97 -0.32 15.61
N LEU A 142 1.35 0.41 14.55
CA LEU A 142 1.96 -0.17 13.36
C LEU A 142 3.25 -0.89 13.71
N GLY A 143 4.18 -0.21 14.39
CA GLY A 143 5.48 -0.77 14.76
C GLY A 143 5.37 -2.01 15.64
N LYS A 144 4.43 -1.99 16.61
CA LYS A 144 4.11 -3.17 17.43
C LYS A 144 3.57 -4.34 16.59
N SER A 145 2.72 -4.04 15.60
CA SER A 145 2.07 -5.08 14.77
C SER A 145 3.04 -5.77 13.81
N ILE A 146 4.01 -5.03 13.28
CA ILE A 146 5.02 -5.56 12.34
C ILE A 146 6.31 -6.01 13.03
N GLY A 147 6.42 -5.84 14.35
CA GLY A 147 7.58 -6.24 15.14
C GLY A 147 8.85 -5.42 14.87
N THR A 148 8.71 -4.24 14.26
CA THR A 148 9.83 -3.33 13.96
C THR A 148 9.35 -1.90 14.10
N PRO A 149 10.11 -1.03 14.78
CA PRO A 149 9.76 0.38 14.92
C PRO A 149 9.70 1.08 13.55
N VAL A 150 8.80 2.05 13.43
CA VAL A 150 8.70 2.94 12.28
C VAL A 150 8.94 4.36 12.78
N LEU A 151 9.98 4.99 12.26
CA LEU A 151 10.41 6.32 12.69
C LEU A 151 9.90 7.40 11.73
N GLU A 152 9.89 8.64 12.20
CA GLU A 152 9.67 9.81 11.36
C GLU A 152 10.91 10.70 11.32
N TRP A 153 11.13 11.39 10.21
CA TRP A 153 12.22 12.36 10.08
C TRP A 153 12.18 13.47 11.14
N ASP A 154 10.99 13.83 11.60
CA ASP A 154 10.77 14.77 12.71
C ASP A 154 11.48 14.37 14.00
N MET A 155 11.72 13.07 14.19
CA MET A 155 12.41 12.54 15.36
C MET A 155 13.94 12.66 15.24
N LEU A 156 14.47 12.84 14.03
CA LEU A 156 15.90 12.84 13.76
C LEU A 156 16.49 14.25 13.65
N LYS A 157 15.77 15.16 12.97
CA LYS A 157 16.34 16.44 12.54
C LYS A 157 15.32 17.57 12.67
N ASN A 158 15.78 18.71 13.19
CA ASN A 158 15.04 19.97 13.12
C ASN A 158 15.14 20.56 11.71
N TYR A 159 14.00 20.91 11.10
CA TYR A 159 13.94 21.47 9.75
C TYR A 159 14.38 22.93 9.70
N THR A 160 15.67 23.18 9.84
CA THR A 160 16.25 24.50 9.56
C THR A 160 16.87 24.49 8.18
N ARG A 161 16.47 25.44 7.33
CA ARG A 161 17.00 25.56 5.95
C ARG A 161 18.51 25.83 5.90
N ASP A 162 19.08 26.27 7.01
CA ASP A 162 20.47 26.69 7.09
C ASP A 162 21.45 25.52 7.24
N ASN A 163 20.95 24.29 7.49
CA ASN A 163 21.79 23.10 7.62
C ASN A 163 21.50 22.08 6.50
N LEU A 164 22.13 22.33 5.35
CA LEU A 164 22.13 21.43 4.21
C LEU A 164 23.14 20.29 4.42
N GLU A 165 22.69 19.05 4.32
CA GLU A 165 23.54 17.86 4.51
C GLU A 165 23.61 17.02 3.23
N ASP A 166 24.81 16.63 2.81
CA ASP A 166 24.97 15.75 1.66
C ASP A 166 24.57 14.30 1.99
N LEU A 167 23.87 13.65 1.05
CA LEU A 167 23.50 12.24 1.13
C LEU A 167 23.61 11.58 -0.24
N GLY A 168 24.15 10.37 -0.29
CA GLY A 168 24.09 9.52 -1.48
C GLY A 168 22.89 8.58 -1.39
N CYS A 169 22.09 8.47 -2.45
CA CYS A 169 20.93 7.61 -2.52
C CYS A 169 20.91 6.74 -3.79
N TRP A 170 20.09 5.69 -3.75
CA TRP A 170 19.70 4.96 -4.94
C TRP A 170 18.60 5.70 -5.71
N GLY A 171 18.70 5.70 -7.03
CA GLY A 171 17.67 6.20 -7.93
C GLY A 171 16.96 5.06 -8.65
N THR A 172 15.72 4.74 -8.27
CA THR A 172 14.85 3.82 -9.00
C THR A 172 14.22 4.50 -10.22
N HIS A 173 13.89 5.80 -10.11
CA HIS A 173 13.23 6.55 -11.17
C HIS A 173 14.09 6.68 -12.44
N PRO A 174 15.42 6.94 -12.38
CA PRO A 174 16.28 6.86 -13.56
C PRO A 174 16.20 5.53 -14.29
N THR A 175 16.09 4.42 -13.57
CA THR A 175 16.05 3.09 -14.19
C THR A 175 14.68 2.84 -14.83
N LEU A 176 13.61 3.32 -14.20
CA LEU A 176 12.23 3.23 -14.71
C LEU A 176 11.96 4.16 -15.90
N PHE A 177 12.58 5.34 -15.93
CA PHE A 177 12.23 6.44 -16.84
C PHE A 177 13.44 6.99 -17.60
N ASN A 178 14.27 6.08 -18.13
CA ASN A 178 15.34 6.37 -19.11
C ASN A 178 16.35 7.45 -18.67
N GLY A 179 16.89 7.31 -17.47
CA GLY A 179 17.94 8.16 -16.92
C GLY A 179 17.43 9.47 -16.30
N ASN A 180 16.12 9.67 -16.18
CA ASN A 180 15.56 10.85 -15.53
C ASN A 180 15.55 10.68 -14.01
N VAL A 181 16.28 11.52 -13.30
CA VAL A 181 16.26 11.54 -11.83
C VAL A 181 15.03 12.28 -11.31
N LEU A 182 14.31 11.66 -10.39
CA LEU A 182 13.23 12.32 -9.66
C LEU A 182 13.84 13.10 -8.49
N ARG A 183 13.46 14.36 -8.37
CA ARG A 183 13.85 15.21 -7.23
C ARG A 183 12.63 15.86 -6.63
N THR A 184 12.44 15.66 -5.34
CA THR A 184 11.19 16.06 -4.66
C THR A 184 11.39 17.33 -3.82
N THR A 185 10.29 18.00 -3.48
CA THR A 185 10.31 19.12 -2.52
C THR A 185 10.61 18.65 -1.10
N THR A 186 10.40 17.37 -0.80
CA THR A 186 10.73 16.75 0.48
C THR A 186 12.22 16.82 0.78
N GLU A 187 13.08 16.57 -0.23
CA GLU A 187 14.55 16.68 -0.08
C GLU A 187 14.95 18.08 0.43
N ILE A 188 14.36 19.12 -0.18
CA ILE A 188 14.60 20.51 0.16
C ILE A 188 14.07 20.81 1.58
N GLN A 189 12.88 20.31 1.91
CA GLN A 189 12.26 20.51 3.21
C GLN A 189 13.09 19.88 4.34
N LEU A 190 13.72 18.73 4.09
CA LEU A 190 14.61 18.05 5.03
C LEU A 190 16.02 18.67 5.10
N GLY A 191 16.32 19.64 4.23
CA GLY A 191 17.68 20.20 4.12
C GLY A 191 18.69 19.13 3.71
N LEU A 192 18.36 18.31 2.73
CA LEU A 192 19.24 17.28 2.17
C LEU A 192 19.70 17.69 0.77
N ASP A 193 20.99 17.52 0.48
CA ASP A 193 21.54 17.66 -0.86
C ASP A 193 21.94 16.28 -1.40
N ILE A 194 21.07 15.76 -2.27
CA ILE A 194 21.11 14.34 -2.61
C ILE A 194 21.78 14.12 -3.96
N SER A 195 22.81 13.27 -3.95
CA SER A 195 23.36 12.64 -5.15
C SER A 195 22.75 11.25 -5.33
N TYR A 196 22.50 10.85 -6.58
CA TYR A 196 21.82 9.59 -6.88
C TYR A 196 22.70 8.66 -7.72
N THR A 197 22.69 7.38 -7.37
CA THR A 197 23.22 6.29 -8.22
C THR A 197 22.04 5.47 -8.73
N ALA A 198 21.90 5.33 -10.04
CA ALA A 198 20.80 4.56 -10.62
C ALA A 198 20.85 3.08 -10.18
N VAL A 199 19.69 2.53 -9.82
CA VAL A 199 19.54 1.10 -9.53
C VAL A 199 19.87 0.30 -10.80
N PRO A 200 20.60 -0.84 -10.71
CA PRO A 200 20.90 -1.65 -11.89
C PRO A 200 19.66 -2.17 -12.62
N THR A 201 19.78 -2.42 -13.93
CA THR A 201 18.67 -2.88 -14.78
C THR A 201 18.15 -4.28 -14.45
N TRP A 202 18.94 -5.11 -13.78
CA TRP A 202 18.47 -6.40 -13.24
C TRP A 202 17.44 -6.21 -12.10
N GLY A 203 17.28 -4.98 -11.60
CA GLY A 203 16.24 -4.65 -10.63
C GLY A 203 14.84 -4.54 -11.21
N HIS A 204 14.63 -4.71 -12.51
CA HIS A 204 13.29 -4.68 -13.11
C HIS A 204 12.56 -6.01 -12.93
N ILE A 205 11.26 -5.97 -12.65
CA ILE A 205 10.40 -7.17 -12.64
C ILE A 205 10.12 -7.63 -14.07
N ASN A 206 9.78 -6.68 -14.95
CA ASN A 206 9.41 -6.95 -16.33
C ASN A 206 10.39 -6.25 -17.27
N HIS A 207 10.84 -6.98 -18.30
CA HIS A 207 11.58 -6.39 -19.42
C HIS A 207 10.67 -5.72 -20.46
N ASP A 208 9.35 -5.92 -20.35
CA ASP A 208 8.34 -5.22 -21.15
C ASP A 208 8.12 -3.81 -20.58
N MET A 209 8.35 -2.80 -21.42
CA MET A 209 8.32 -1.38 -21.06
C MET A 209 6.93 -0.85 -20.70
N SER A 210 5.86 -1.62 -20.90
CA SER A 210 4.49 -1.16 -20.65
C SER A 210 4.11 -1.06 -19.17
N LEU A 211 4.81 -1.78 -18.27
CA LEU A 211 4.54 -1.81 -16.83
C LEU A 211 5.84 -1.95 -16.02
N ILE A 212 6.79 -1.03 -16.22
CA ILE A 212 8.08 -1.11 -15.54
C ILE A 212 7.89 -0.88 -14.04
N LYS A 213 8.22 -1.90 -13.25
CA LYS A 213 8.28 -1.87 -11.79
C LYS A 213 9.65 -2.33 -11.34
N VAL A 214 10.10 -1.82 -10.20
CA VAL A 214 11.34 -2.27 -9.58
C VAL A 214 11.06 -3.37 -8.57
N ASN A 215 11.88 -4.41 -8.58
CA ASN A 215 11.72 -5.62 -7.78
C ASN A 215 12.16 -5.40 -6.33
N PHE A 216 11.32 -5.78 -5.36
CA PHE A 216 11.64 -5.67 -3.92
C PHE A 216 12.91 -6.42 -3.51
N ILE A 217 13.06 -7.67 -3.97
CA ILE A 217 14.20 -8.52 -3.62
C ILE A 217 15.48 -7.92 -4.19
N ALA A 218 15.41 -7.36 -5.40
CA ALA A 218 16.53 -6.69 -6.01
C ALA A 218 17.00 -5.48 -5.21
N LEU A 219 16.06 -4.63 -4.76
CA LEU A 219 16.38 -3.47 -3.92
C LEU A 219 16.92 -3.88 -2.55
N ALA A 220 16.31 -4.87 -1.90
CA ALA A 220 16.83 -5.40 -0.64
C ALA A 220 18.26 -5.95 -0.80
N GLY A 221 18.57 -6.53 -1.97
CA GLY A 221 19.92 -6.94 -2.33
C GLY A 221 20.94 -5.80 -2.27
N LEU A 222 20.56 -4.57 -2.63
CA LEU A 222 21.44 -3.39 -2.60
C LEU A 222 21.81 -2.96 -1.18
N SER A 223 21.12 -3.46 -0.16
CA SER A 223 21.45 -3.23 1.25
C SER A 223 22.66 -4.04 1.72
N TYR A 224 23.08 -5.07 0.96
CA TYR A 224 24.16 -5.99 1.35
C TYR A 224 25.50 -5.60 0.70
N PRO A 225 26.63 -5.66 1.45
CA PRO A 225 27.90 -5.05 1.04
C PRO A 225 28.41 -5.49 -0.35
N LYS A 226 28.32 -6.78 -0.66
CA LYS A 226 28.83 -7.33 -1.93
C LYS A 226 28.02 -6.81 -3.12
N THR A 227 26.71 -7.03 -3.11
CA THR A 227 25.80 -6.60 -4.18
C THR A 227 25.83 -5.08 -4.35
N ARG A 228 25.87 -4.33 -3.24
CA ARG A 228 26.02 -2.87 -3.25
C ARG A 228 27.30 -2.44 -3.97
N ALA A 229 28.44 -3.00 -3.60
CA ALA A 229 29.73 -2.64 -4.20
C ALA A 229 29.76 -2.94 -5.71
N GLU A 230 29.19 -4.09 -6.12
CA GLU A 230 29.08 -4.48 -7.53
C GLU A 230 28.18 -3.51 -8.31
N ALA A 231 27.04 -3.10 -7.74
CA ALA A 231 26.10 -2.17 -8.34
C ALA A 231 26.69 -0.74 -8.48
N ILE A 232 27.41 -0.26 -7.45
CA ILE A 232 28.10 1.05 -7.48
C ILE A 232 29.24 1.06 -8.50
N ALA A 233 29.94 -0.06 -8.69
CA ALA A 233 31.05 -0.13 -9.63
C ALA A 233 30.61 -0.05 -11.10
N LYS A 234 29.36 -0.43 -11.40
CA LYS A 234 28.81 -0.50 -12.76
C LYS A 234 27.35 -0.03 -12.82
N PRO A 235 27.07 1.25 -12.51
CA PRO A 235 25.72 1.77 -12.60
C PRO A 235 25.30 1.87 -14.09
N PRO A 236 24.00 1.74 -14.40
CA PRO A 236 23.51 1.82 -15.78
C PRO A 236 23.63 3.24 -16.38
N TYR A 237 23.73 4.26 -15.51
CA TYR A 237 23.95 5.65 -15.86
C TYR A 237 25.09 6.23 -15.00
N PRO A 238 25.80 7.26 -15.48
CA PRO A 238 26.68 8.04 -14.61
C PRO A 238 25.91 8.53 -13.36
N PRO A 239 26.53 8.52 -12.16
CA PRO A 239 25.89 9.06 -10.97
C PRO A 239 25.42 10.50 -11.18
N PHE A 240 24.25 10.83 -10.64
CA PHE A 240 23.65 12.15 -10.70
C PHE A 240 24.17 12.99 -9.51
N PRO A 241 24.90 14.08 -9.75
CA PRO A 241 25.44 14.91 -8.68
C PRO A 241 24.35 15.56 -7.81
N ALA A 242 24.70 15.93 -6.59
CA ALA A 242 23.87 16.72 -5.69
C ALA A 242 23.53 18.08 -6.32
N ARG A 243 22.34 18.62 -6.01
CA ARG A 243 21.79 19.80 -6.72
C ARG A 243 22.55 21.08 -6.36
N THR A 244 22.95 21.22 -5.09
CA THR A 244 23.53 22.47 -4.57
C THR A 244 25.05 22.42 -4.56
N SER A 245 25.63 21.37 -4.00
CA SER A 245 27.07 21.18 -3.84
C SER A 245 27.74 20.65 -5.10
N GLY A 246 27.01 19.93 -5.97
CA GLY A 246 27.57 19.20 -7.10
C GLY A 246 28.36 17.95 -6.68
N ASN A 247 28.30 17.56 -5.40
CA ASN A 247 28.99 16.38 -4.89
C ASN A 247 28.40 15.10 -5.49
N VAL A 248 29.25 14.10 -5.71
CA VAL A 248 28.83 12.75 -6.11
C VAL A 248 29.21 11.81 -4.97
N LEU A 249 28.20 11.29 -4.26
CA LEU A 249 28.39 10.35 -3.17
C LEU A 249 27.82 8.97 -3.56
N PRO A 250 28.45 7.88 -3.12
CA PRO A 250 27.82 6.57 -3.22
C PRO A 250 26.58 6.50 -2.30
N PRO A 251 25.57 5.66 -2.61
CA PRO A 251 24.41 5.43 -1.75
C PRO A 251 24.82 5.10 -0.31
N ASP A 252 24.33 5.81 0.70
CA ASP A 252 24.80 5.69 2.08
C ASP A 252 24.57 4.28 2.67
N GLU A 253 25.53 3.78 3.46
CA GLU A 253 25.47 2.42 4.03
C GLU A 253 24.57 2.34 5.27
N GLN A 254 24.59 3.39 6.11
CA GLN A 254 23.86 3.44 7.37
C GLN A 254 22.40 3.86 7.11
N LEU A 255 22.18 4.93 6.35
CA LEU A 255 20.86 5.41 5.94
C LEU A 255 20.66 5.17 4.45
N GLU A 256 20.17 3.98 4.10
CA GLU A 256 19.84 3.69 2.71
C GLU A 256 18.63 4.51 2.29
N CYS A 257 18.65 5.05 1.07
CA CYS A 257 17.57 5.89 0.58
C CYS A 257 17.30 5.64 -0.89
N PHE A 258 16.02 5.75 -1.26
CA PHE A 258 15.53 5.61 -2.62
C PHE A 258 14.79 6.87 -3.03
N ASP A 259 14.99 7.35 -4.26
CA ASP A 259 14.21 8.50 -4.77
C ASP A 259 12.71 8.20 -4.84
N TYR A 260 12.35 6.95 -5.12
CA TYR A 260 10.98 6.60 -5.47
C TYR A 260 10.65 5.12 -5.18
N THR A 261 9.62 4.89 -4.37
CA THR A 261 9.21 3.54 -3.93
C THR A 261 7.74 3.22 -4.21
N TYR A 262 7.04 4.09 -4.94
CA TYR A 262 5.64 3.82 -5.34
C TYR A 262 5.55 2.68 -6.36
N ASP A 263 6.44 2.66 -7.36
CA ASP A 263 6.45 1.67 -8.44
C ASP A 263 7.28 0.40 -8.12
N LEU A 264 7.16 -0.10 -6.89
CA LEU A 264 7.73 -1.39 -6.49
C LEU A 264 6.74 -2.55 -6.68
N GLY A 265 7.28 -3.74 -6.91
CA GLY A 265 6.54 -5.00 -6.92
C GLY A 265 7.46 -6.18 -6.62
N MET A 266 6.92 -7.35 -6.32
CA MET A 266 7.69 -8.56 -6.00
C MET A 266 7.70 -9.57 -7.14
N HIS A 267 6.55 -9.79 -7.76
CA HIS A 267 6.28 -10.76 -8.80
C HIS A 267 5.75 -10.11 -10.08
N GLU A 268 4.83 -9.16 -9.97
CA GLU A 268 4.22 -8.51 -11.14
C GLU A 268 3.88 -7.02 -10.90
N GLY A 269 3.35 -6.37 -11.93
CA GLY A 269 2.88 -5.00 -11.82
C GLY A 269 1.56 -4.90 -11.07
N TRP A 270 1.33 -3.75 -10.41
CA TRP A 270 0.05 -3.43 -9.77
C TRP A 270 -0.41 -4.42 -8.70
N GLU A 271 0.52 -5.02 -7.95
CA GLU A 271 0.20 -6.08 -6.97
C GLU A 271 -0.82 -5.66 -5.91
N TRP A 272 -0.93 -4.35 -5.67
CA TRP A 272 -1.93 -3.75 -4.80
C TRP A 272 -3.37 -4.05 -5.23
N THR A 273 -3.67 -4.49 -6.45
CA THR A 273 -5.03 -4.91 -6.81
C THR A 273 -5.34 -6.35 -6.42
N TYR A 274 -4.32 -7.15 -6.05
CA TYR A 274 -4.49 -8.55 -5.67
C TYR A 274 -4.57 -8.75 -4.16
N GLU A 275 -5.23 -9.82 -3.74
CA GLU A 275 -5.37 -10.19 -2.32
C GLU A 275 -4.02 -10.52 -1.67
N TRP A 276 -3.10 -11.12 -2.44
CA TRP A 276 -1.79 -11.55 -1.94
C TRP A 276 -0.75 -10.43 -1.83
N SER A 277 -1.09 -9.19 -2.22
CA SER A 277 -0.19 -8.02 -2.20
C SER A 277 0.72 -8.01 -0.96
N PRO A 278 2.04 -8.18 -1.11
CA PRO A 278 2.94 -8.35 0.04
C PRO A 278 3.03 -7.07 0.87
N ALA A 279 3.14 -5.90 0.23
CA ALA A 279 3.19 -4.62 0.92
C ALA A 279 1.92 -4.37 1.75
N TRP A 280 0.74 -4.72 1.22
CA TRP A 280 -0.48 -4.62 1.99
C TRP A 280 -0.55 -5.64 3.13
N LYS A 281 -0.34 -6.93 2.83
CA LYS A 281 -0.51 -8.01 3.83
C LYS A 281 0.52 -7.93 4.96
N GLN A 282 1.72 -7.44 4.70
CA GLN A 282 2.75 -7.33 5.74
C GLN A 282 2.72 -5.97 6.45
N VAL A 283 2.28 -4.91 5.79
CA VAL A 283 2.34 -3.54 6.33
C VAL A 283 0.99 -2.85 6.30
N GLY A 284 0.43 -2.61 5.11
CA GLY A 284 -0.74 -1.74 4.92
C GLY A 284 -1.95 -2.12 5.78
N ARG A 285 -2.23 -3.42 5.96
CA ARG A 285 -3.33 -3.89 6.83
C ARG A 285 -3.16 -3.52 8.31
N HIS A 286 -1.94 -3.20 8.75
CA HIS A 286 -1.62 -2.78 10.12
C HIS A 286 -1.50 -1.26 10.27
N MET A 287 -1.55 -0.51 9.17
CA MET A 287 -1.39 0.95 9.14
C MET A 287 -2.74 1.63 9.43
N HIS A 288 -3.21 1.48 10.67
CA HIS A 288 -4.45 2.06 11.15
C HIS A 288 -4.33 3.57 11.36
N PHE A 289 -5.45 4.28 11.17
CA PHE A 289 -5.51 5.73 11.39
C PHE A 289 -5.28 6.10 12.86
N ALA A 290 -4.80 7.32 13.08
CA ALA A 290 -4.66 7.89 14.40
C ALA A 290 -6.04 7.97 15.10
N PRO A 291 -6.15 7.57 16.38
CA PRO A 291 -7.45 7.49 17.07
C PRO A 291 -8.25 8.80 17.03
N TRP A 292 -7.59 9.93 17.24
CA TRP A 292 -8.25 11.23 17.25
C TRP A 292 -8.89 11.57 15.89
N LEU A 293 -8.27 11.17 14.78
CA LEU A 293 -8.76 11.42 13.43
C LEU A 293 -9.96 10.50 13.12
N VAL A 294 -9.95 9.27 13.65
CA VAL A 294 -11.11 8.38 13.63
C VAL A 294 -12.29 9.01 14.39
N ASP A 295 -12.06 9.52 15.60
CA ASP A 295 -13.11 10.14 16.43
C ASP A 295 -13.74 11.36 15.75
N VAL A 296 -12.92 12.26 15.19
CA VAL A 296 -13.39 13.43 14.44
C VAL A 296 -14.22 13.01 13.23
N THR A 297 -13.74 12.02 12.49
CA THR A 297 -14.41 11.54 11.27
C THR A 297 -15.72 10.85 11.60
N GLU A 298 -15.77 10.01 12.63
CA GLU A 298 -17.00 9.36 13.09
C GLU A 298 -18.07 10.40 13.46
N GLY A 299 -17.69 11.45 14.17
CA GLY A 299 -18.60 12.55 14.48
C GLY A 299 -19.16 13.25 13.24
N MET A 300 -18.34 13.49 12.22
CA MET A 300 -18.77 14.09 10.95
C MET A 300 -19.70 13.15 10.16
N VAL A 301 -19.39 11.86 10.11
CA VAL A 301 -20.24 10.86 9.44
C VAL A 301 -21.59 10.76 10.14
N LYS A 302 -21.64 10.74 11.48
CA LYS A 302 -22.91 10.75 12.23
C LYS A 302 -23.76 11.97 11.88
N ARG A 303 -23.17 13.17 11.86
CA ARG A 303 -23.88 14.40 11.47
C ARG A 303 -24.36 14.38 10.03
N ALA A 304 -23.58 13.84 9.10
CA ALA A 304 -23.97 13.68 7.70
C ALA A 304 -25.18 12.74 7.56
N LEU A 305 -25.24 11.68 8.37
CA LEU A 305 -26.34 10.71 8.41
C LEU A 305 -27.53 11.15 9.26
N GLY A 306 -27.44 12.29 9.96
CA GLY A 306 -28.50 12.76 10.88
C GLY A 306 -28.61 11.93 12.17
N ILE A 307 -27.52 11.26 12.56
CA ILE A 307 -27.45 10.39 13.74
C ILE A 307 -27.02 11.23 14.96
N PRO A 308 -27.69 11.08 16.12
CA PRO A 308 -27.27 11.74 17.36
C PRO A 308 -25.82 11.41 17.75
N GLU A 309 -25.09 12.38 18.27
CA GLU A 309 -23.66 12.23 18.60
C GLU A 309 -23.39 11.12 19.64
N ALA A 310 -24.33 10.90 20.56
CA ALA A 310 -24.24 9.87 21.59
C ALA A 310 -24.51 8.44 21.09
N ASP A 311 -25.10 8.29 19.90
CA ASP A 311 -25.45 6.98 19.35
C ASP A 311 -24.24 6.34 18.64
N VAL A 312 -24.28 5.02 18.48
CA VAL A 312 -23.23 4.27 17.75
C VAL A 312 -23.39 4.49 16.25
N LEU A 313 -22.28 4.66 15.53
CA LEU A 313 -22.32 4.70 14.07
C LEU A 313 -22.84 3.35 13.52
N PRO A 314 -23.95 3.32 12.77
CA PRO A 314 -24.48 2.10 12.21
C PRO A 314 -23.56 1.55 11.13
N THR A 315 -23.73 0.27 10.84
CA THR A 315 -23.07 -0.34 9.69
C THR A 315 -23.51 0.36 8.41
N LEU A 316 -22.57 0.66 7.53
CA LEU A 316 -22.82 1.43 6.31
C LEU A 316 -22.04 0.89 5.11
N ILE A 317 -22.47 1.28 3.91
CA ILE A 317 -21.74 1.08 2.66
C ILE A 317 -21.07 2.42 2.31
N THR A 318 -19.78 2.39 2.00
CA THR A 318 -19.00 3.58 1.61
C THR A 318 -18.67 3.58 0.13
N LEU A 319 -18.78 4.73 -0.51
CA LEU A 319 -18.44 4.95 -1.91
C LEU A 319 -17.29 5.93 -2.03
N HIS A 320 -16.39 5.66 -2.96
CA HIS A 320 -15.43 6.62 -3.47
C HIS A 320 -15.64 6.80 -4.98
N ILE A 321 -16.09 7.99 -5.37
CA ILE A 321 -16.36 8.35 -6.76
C ILE A 321 -15.35 9.42 -7.19
N ARG A 322 -14.33 9.02 -7.95
CA ARG A 322 -13.28 9.92 -8.48
C ARG A 322 -13.72 10.49 -9.84
N ARG A 323 -13.85 11.82 -9.94
CA ARG A 323 -14.32 12.53 -11.13
C ARG A 323 -13.47 13.75 -11.51
N ALA A 324 -12.79 14.43 -10.59
CA ALA A 324 -12.18 15.72 -10.90
C ALA A 324 -10.98 15.61 -11.86
N ASP A 325 -9.82 15.13 -11.39
CA ASP A 325 -8.60 15.04 -12.23
C ASP A 325 -8.70 13.96 -13.31
N PHE A 326 -9.54 12.94 -13.10
CA PHE A 326 -9.83 11.90 -14.09
C PHE A 326 -10.53 12.45 -15.34
N ARG A 327 -11.09 13.66 -15.28
CA ARG A 327 -11.61 14.38 -16.45
C ARG A 327 -10.55 14.49 -17.55
N MET A 328 -9.28 14.67 -17.18
CA MET A 328 -8.18 14.76 -18.14
C MET A 328 -8.04 13.49 -18.98
N ALA A 329 -8.29 12.31 -18.40
CA ALA A 329 -8.26 11.05 -19.15
C ALA A 329 -9.40 11.00 -20.18
N CYS A 330 -10.59 11.50 -19.83
CA CYS A 330 -11.72 11.61 -20.75
C CYS A 330 -11.44 12.60 -21.89
N ASP A 331 -10.88 13.78 -21.54
CA ASP A 331 -10.56 14.84 -22.48
C ASP A 331 -9.48 14.38 -23.49
N ASN A 332 -8.46 13.65 -23.02
CA ASN A 332 -7.40 13.10 -23.88
C ASN A 332 -7.94 12.09 -24.92
N GLU A 333 -9.05 11.43 -24.63
CA GLU A 333 -9.74 10.54 -25.57
C GLU A 333 -10.85 11.24 -26.37
N ASN A 334 -11.01 12.57 -26.23
CA ASN A 334 -12.09 13.36 -26.82
C ASN A 334 -13.49 12.79 -26.53
N ARG A 335 -13.72 12.28 -25.31
CA ARG A 335 -15.00 11.69 -24.91
C ARG A 335 -15.84 12.67 -24.09
N PRO A 336 -17.16 12.77 -24.36
CA PRO A 336 -18.09 13.41 -23.44
C PRO A 336 -18.01 12.80 -22.05
N LEU A 337 -18.17 13.62 -21.01
CA LEU A 337 -17.95 13.18 -19.63
C LEU A 337 -19.05 12.26 -19.11
N ASP A 338 -20.26 12.43 -19.61
CA ASP A 338 -21.40 11.55 -19.39
C ASP A 338 -21.22 10.18 -20.09
N GLU A 339 -20.41 10.10 -21.14
CA GLU A 339 -20.02 8.84 -21.79
C GLU A 339 -18.78 8.20 -21.17
N CYS A 340 -17.88 9.01 -20.62
CA CYS A 340 -16.63 8.57 -20.02
C CYS A 340 -16.80 8.13 -18.55
N PHE A 341 -17.44 8.96 -17.72
CA PHE A 341 -17.66 8.63 -16.32
C PHE A 341 -18.83 7.67 -16.15
N ALA A 342 -18.67 6.73 -15.23
CA ALA A 342 -19.78 5.89 -14.82
C ALA A 342 -20.90 6.73 -14.18
N SER A 343 -22.14 6.44 -14.57
CA SER A 343 -23.33 7.10 -14.02
C SER A 343 -23.59 6.71 -12.55
N LEU A 344 -24.35 7.53 -11.83
CA LEU A 344 -24.82 7.17 -10.48
C LEU A 344 -25.66 5.89 -10.47
N ALA A 345 -26.39 5.60 -11.57
CA ALA A 345 -27.13 4.35 -11.72
C ALA A 345 -26.21 3.11 -11.75
N THR A 346 -25.02 3.24 -12.34
CA THR A 346 -23.99 2.19 -12.32
C THR A 346 -23.51 1.93 -10.89
N TYR A 347 -23.22 2.99 -10.12
CA TYR A 347 -22.86 2.85 -8.70
C TYR A 347 -24.01 2.25 -7.88
N ALA A 348 -25.26 2.66 -8.14
CA ALA A 348 -26.43 2.14 -7.42
C ALA A 348 -26.61 0.64 -7.65
N ARG A 349 -26.40 0.16 -8.88
CA ARG A 349 -26.37 -1.27 -9.18
C ARG A 349 -25.32 -2.02 -8.35
N ARG A 350 -24.11 -1.46 -8.20
CA ARG A 350 -23.05 -2.08 -7.39
C ARG A 350 -23.37 -2.01 -5.88
N VAL A 351 -24.06 -0.98 -5.41
CA VAL A 351 -24.56 -0.91 -4.02
C VAL A 351 -25.52 -2.07 -3.74
N GLU A 352 -26.48 -2.34 -4.63
CA GLU A 352 -27.40 -3.48 -4.45
C GLU A 352 -26.66 -4.82 -4.48
N GLN A 353 -25.70 -5.01 -5.37
CA GLN A 353 -24.87 -6.23 -5.38
C GLN A 353 -24.13 -6.45 -4.06
N VAL A 354 -23.60 -5.38 -3.47
CA VAL A 354 -22.92 -5.42 -2.16
C VAL A 354 -23.90 -5.71 -1.04
N ARG A 355 -25.10 -5.11 -1.05
CA ARG A 355 -26.17 -5.42 -0.08
C ARG A 355 -26.58 -6.89 -0.15
N ASP A 356 -26.81 -7.41 -1.36
CA ASP A 356 -27.19 -8.79 -1.59
C ASP A 356 -26.11 -9.75 -1.08
N GLU A 357 -24.83 -9.50 -1.43
CA GLU A 357 -23.72 -10.34 -0.95
C GLU A 357 -23.60 -10.32 0.57
N LEU A 358 -23.71 -9.16 1.22
CA LEU A 358 -23.63 -9.06 2.68
C LEU A 358 -24.82 -9.73 3.39
N ARG A 359 -26.02 -9.62 2.81
CA ARG A 359 -27.21 -10.31 3.32
C ARG A 359 -27.07 -11.82 3.18
N GLU A 360 -26.60 -12.31 2.04
CA GLU A 360 -26.48 -13.74 1.76
C GLU A 360 -25.33 -14.40 2.50
N SER A 361 -24.16 -13.75 2.55
CA SER A 361 -22.94 -14.34 3.14
C SER A 361 -22.79 -14.08 4.63
N GLN A 362 -23.32 -12.97 5.15
CA GLN A 362 -23.13 -12.55 6.54
C GLN A 362 -24.43 -12.29 7.30
N GLY A 363 -25.60 -12.32 6.64
CA GLY A 363 -26.89 -12.01 7.28
C GLY A 363 -27.02 -10.55 7.71
N ILE A 364 -26.28 -9.64 7.07
CA ILE A 364 -26.24 -8.21 7.43
C ILE A 364 -27.06 -7.41 6.41
N GLU A 365 -28.04 -6.66 6.91
CA GLU A 365 -28.78 -5.68 6.12
C GLU A 365 -28.25 -4.27 6.40
N ILE A 366 -28.02 -3.49 5.33
CA ILE A 366 -27.44 -2.15 5.42
C ILE A 366 -28.28 -1.15 4.67
N GLU A 367 -28.78 -0.15 5.39
CA GLU A 367 -29.58 0.94 4.83
C GLU A 367 -28.70 2.14 4.42
N HIS A 368 -27.70 2.50 5.22
CA HIS A 368 -26.95 3.73 5.02
C HIS A 368 -25.84 3.61 3.97
N VAL A 369 -25.76 4.62 3.10
CA VAL A 369 -24.74 4.76 2.07
C VAL A 369 -24.07 6.13 2.20
N LEU A 370 -22.76 6.12 2.40
CA LEU A 370 -21.91 7.31 2.48
C LEU A 370 -21.07 7.44 1.20
N VAL A 371 -21.04 8.62 0.59
CA VAL A 371 -20.32 8.93 -0.64
C VAL A 371 -19.24 9.96 -0.34
N THR A 372 -18.04 9.66 -0.82
CA THR A 372 -16.91 10.58 -0.88
C THR A 372 -16.55 10.80 -2.34
N SER A 373 -16.29 12.05 -2.72
CA SER A 373 -15.98 12.41 -4.10
C SER A 373 -15.23 13.74 -4.14
N ASP A 374 -14.39 13.90 -5.16
CA ASP A 374 -13.77 15.17 -5.53
C ASP A 374 -14.64 16.01 -6.48
N GLU A 375 -15.89 15.60 -6.73
CA GLU A 375 -16.86 16.36 -7.53
C GLU A 375 -17.35 17.61 -6.78
N LEU A 376 -17.38 18.74 -7.48
CA LEU A 376 -17.80 20.04 -6.94
C LEU A 376 -19.17 20.47 -7.49
N ASP A 377 -19.71 19.76 -8.48
CA ASP A 377 -21.03 20.04 -9.04
C ASP A 377 -22.15 19.80 -8.02
N LYS A 378 -22.83 20.88 -7.64
CA LYS A 378 -23.94 20.86 -6.68
C LYS A 378 -25.16 20.10 -7.20
N ASP A 379 -25.38 20.08 -8.50
CA ASP A 379 -26.51 19.34 -9.08
C ASP A 379 -26.23 17.82 -9.05
N TRP A 380 -24.98 17.41 -9.27
CA TRP A 380 -24.56 16.03 -9.07
C TRP A 380 -24.75 15.56 -7.61
N TRP A 381 -24.39 16.39 -6.63
CA TRP A 381 -24.62 16.08 -5.22
C TRP A 381 -26.12 16.03 -4.85
N LYS A 382 -26.98 16.84 -5.50
CA LYS A 382 -28.44 16.69 -5.35
C LYS A 382 -28.92 15.34 -5.84
N ASP A 383 -28.40 14.85 -6.96
CA ASP A 383 -28.75 13.52 -7.48
C ASP A 383 -28.26 12.40 -6.56
N VAL A 384 -27.08 12.55 -5.94
CA VAL A 384 -26.59 11.64 -4.88
C VAL A 384 -27.58 11.61 -3.70
N HIS A 385 -28.03 12.76 -3.22
CA HIS A 385 -29.01 12.84 -2.14
C HIS A 385 -30.39 12.31 -2.53
N ALA A 386 -30.79 12.46 -3.79
CA ALA A 386 -32.04 11.90 -4.30
C ALA A 386 -32.06 10.35 -4.27
N LEU A 387 -30.90 9.70 -4.26
CA LEU A 387 -30.75 8.25 -4.06
C LEU A 387 -30.82 7.84 -2.58
N GLY A 388 -30.98 8.80 -1.66
CA GLY A 388 -30.92 8.56 -0.22
C GLY A 388 -29.49 8.35 0.30
N TRP A 389 -28.48 8.78 -0.46
CA TRP A 389 -27.08 8.69 -0.06
C TRP A 389 -26.61 10.01 0.55
N PHE A 390 -25.58 9.92 1.37
CA PHE A 390 -25.07 11.05 2.16
C PHE A 390 -23.61 11.32 1.83
N GLY A 391 -23.18 12.57 1.95
CA GLY A 391 -21.78 12.97 1.86
C GLY A 391 -21.43 13.89 3.02
N ILE A 392 -20.14 13.97 3.36
CA ILE A 392 -19.67 14.93 4.36
C ILE A 392 -19.62 16.31 3.70
N ASP A 393 -20.39 17.26 4.23
CA ASP A 393 -20.35 18.64 3.79
C ASP A 393 -19.20 19.37 4.50
N HIS A 394 -18.01 19.33 3.89
CA HIS A 394 -16.81 19.95 4.46
C HIS A 394 -16.91 21.48 4.60
N GLU A 395 -17.74 22.15 3.80
CA GLU A 395 -17.99 23.59 3.94
C GLU A 395 -18.79 23.86 5.22
N LYS A 396 -19.90 23.14 5.42
CA LYS A 396 -20.71 23.23 6.63
C LYS A 396 -19.96 22.80 7.88
N GLU A 397 -19.10 21.80 7.77
CA GLU A 397 -18.25 21.34 8.87
C GLU A 397 -17.06 22.28 9.12
N GLU A 398 -16.79 23.24 8.23
CA GLU A 398 -15.63 24.15 8.26
C GLU A 398 -14.31 23.39 8.38
N THR A 399 -14.21 22.24 7.70
CA THR A 399 -13.13 21.26 7.94
C THR A 399 -11.75 21.88 7.74
N THR A 400 -11.57 22.62 6.63
CA THR A 400 -10.31 23.30 6.31
C THR A 400 -9.96 24.38 7.32
N THR A 401 -10.95 25.13 7.82
CA THR A 401 -10.72 26.21 8.79
C THR A 401 -10.34 25.64 10.17
N LYS A 402 -11.00 24.55 10.58
CA LYS A 402 -10.79 23.94 11.91
C LYS A 402 -9.50 23.13 12.00
N TYR A 403 -9.20 22.36 10.97
CA TYR A 403 -8.12 21.37 11.02
C TYR A 403 -7.00 21.67 10.01
N GLY A 404 -7.31 22.29 8.87
CA GLY A 404 -6.34 22.61 7.82
C GLY A 404 -6.64 21.93 6.49
N LYS A 405 -5.91 22.29 5.43
CA LYS A 405 -6.18 21.86 4.04
C LYS A 405 -6.01 20.36 3.77
N TRP A 406 -5.25 19.66 4.61
CA TRP A 406 -5.11 18.20 4.51
C TRP A 406 -6.38 17.46 4.91
N TYR A 407 -7.17 18.04 5.81
CA TYR A 407 -8.18 17.28 6.54
C TYR A 407 -9.41 16.89 5.75
N PRO A 408 -9.91 17.64 4.75
CA PRO A 408 -11.01 17.16 3.93
C PRO A 408 -10.72 15.77 3.32
N VAL A 409 -9.58 15.62 2.65
CA VAL A 409 -9.20 14.32 2.06
C VAL A 409 -8.87 13.28 3.12
N MET A 410 -8.28 13.64 4.27
CA MET A 410 -8.00 12.67 5.36
C MET A 410 -9.28 12.15 6.01
N ILE A 411 -10.27 13.02 6.21
CA ILE A 411 -11.57 12.63 6.77
C ILE A 411 -12.31 11.74 5.78
N ASP A 412 -12.30 12.06 4.48
CA ASP A 412 -12.93 11.22 3.46
C ASP A 412 -12.34 9.80 3.44
N VAL A 413 -11.01 9.65 3.43
CA VAL A 413 -10.37 8.32 3.38
C VAL A 413 -10.52 7.52 4.67
N VAL A 414 -10.65 8.21 5.82
CA VAL A 414 -11.01 7.56 7.10
C VAL A 414 -12.46 7.12 7.05
N ALA A 415 -13.38 7.97 6.59
CA ALA A 415 -14.79 7.65 6.48
C ALA A 415 -15.05 6.48 5.52
N GLN A 416 -14.32 6.42 4.39
CA GLN A 416 -14.32 5.28 3.46
C GLN A 416 -13.95 3.96 4.14
N SER A 417 -13.15 3.99 5.22
CA SER A 417 -12.75 2.78 5.95
C SER A 417 -13.80 2.28 6.95
N PHE A 418 -14.87 3.04 7.23
CA PHE A 418 -15.95 2.62 8.13
C PHE A 418 -16.93 1.64 7.46
N GLY A 419 -16.86 1.50 6.14
CA GLY A 419 -17.78 0.65 5.39
C GLY A 419 -17.67 -0.82 5.77
N LYS A 420 -18.81 -1.50 5.81
CA LYS A 420 -18.91 -2.97 5.73
C LYS A 420 -19.03 -3.44 4.29
N GLY A 421 -19.45 -2.54 3.41
CA GLY A 421 -19.34 -2.66 1.96
C GLY A 421 -18.62 -1.45 1.38
N PHE A 422 -17.83 -1.65 0.33
CA PHE A 422 -17.13 -0.57 -0.38
C PHE A 422 -17.37 -0.60 -1.88
N ILE A 423 -17.65 0.55 -2.49
CA ILE A 423 -17.69 0.68 -3.95
C ILE A 423 -16.76 1.82 -4.36
N GLY A 424 -15.75 1.52 -5.17
CA GLY A 424 -14.77 2.50 -5.63
C GLY A 424 -14.72 2.67 -7.13
N THR A 425 -14.21 3.80 -7.60
CA THR A 425 -13.82 3.98 -9.01
C THR A 425 -12.60 3.13 -9.36
N ASP A 426 -12.69 2.34 -10.43
CA ASP A 426 -11.57 1.52 -10.94
C ASP A 426 -10.34 2.38 -11.27
N ARG A 427 -9.14 1.81 -11.10
CA ARG A 427 -7.83 2.48 -11.29
C ARG A 427 -7.50 3.64 -10.35
N SER A 428 -8.40 4.05 -9.45
CA SER A 428 -8.06 5.00 -8.39
C SER A 428 -7.31 4.30 -7.26
N THR A 429 -6.11 4.79 -6.92
CA THR A 429 -5.34 4.26 -5.78
C THR A 429 -6.08 4.45 -4.46
N VAL A 430 -6.83 5.55 -4.30
CA VAL A 430 -7.75 5.78 -3.16
C VAL A 430 -8.74 4.63 -3.04
N SER A 431 -9.43 4.30 -4.14
CA SER A 431 -10.38 3.18 -4.16
C SER A 431 -9.73 1.85 -3.80
N VAL A 432 -8.56 1.56 -4.38
CA VAL A 432 -7.83 0.30 -4.14
C VAL A 432 -7.48 0.15 -2.66
N VAL A 433 -6.92 1.18 -2.03
CA VAL A 433 -6.52 1.09 -0.62
C VAL A 433 -7.74 1.06 0.30
N SER A 434 -8.78 1.83 0.02
CA SER A 434 -10.00 1.84 0.83
C SER A 434 -10.77 0.52 0.76
N ALA A 435 -10.85 -0.11 -0.41
CA ALA A 435 -11.39 -1.46 -0.57
C ALA A 435 -10.65 -2.48 0.32
N LYS A 436 -9.32 -2.38 0.37
CA LYS A 436 -8.50 -3.24 1.23
C LYS A 436 -8.73 -3.01 2.72
N ARG A 437 -8.89 -1.75 3.14
CA ARG A 437 -9.24 -1.43 4.54
C ARG A 437 -10.58 -2.04 4.91
N VAL A 438 -11.60 -1.86 4.08
CA VAL A 438 -12.94 -2.43 4.35
C VAL A 438 -12.90 -3.95 4.44
N THR A 439 -12.19 -4.62 3.53
CA THR A 439 -12.06 -6.09 3.56
C THR A 439 -11.26 -6.59 4.75
N ASP A 440 -10.04 -6.10 4.97
CA ASP A 440 -9.15 -6.65 6.01
C ASP A 440 -9.45 -6.11 7.43
N TRP A 441 -10.01 -4.89 7.56
CA TRP A 441 -10.33 -4.30 8.88
C TRP A 441 -11.74 -4.63 9.35
N ASN A 442 -12.71 -4.71 8.44
CA ASN A 442 -14.12 -4.86 8.79
C ASN A 442 -14.72 -6.20 8.33
N ASN A 443 -13.92 -7.10 7.73
CA ASN A 443 -14.41 -8.31 7.07
C ASN A 443 -15.56 -7.97 6.11
N GLY A 444 -15.39 -6.88 5.36
CA GLY A 444 -16.37 -6.35 4.42
C GLY A 444 -16.19 -6.90 3.01
N VAL A 445 -17.07 -6.47 2.11
CA VAL A 445 -17.01 -6.81 0.68
C VAL A 445 -16.78 -5.54 -0.15
N TYR A 446 -16.20 -5.67 -1.34
CA TYR A 446 -16.00 -4.51 -2.20
C TYR A 446 -16.33 -4.78 -3.67
N ARG A 447 -16.58 -3.71 -4.41
CA ARG A 447 -16.67 -3.69 -5.88
C ARG A 447 -15.96 -2.46 -6.42
N HIS A 448 -15.43 -2.57 -7.64
CA HIS A 448 -15.01 -1.41 -8.41
C HIS A 448 -15.96 -1.17 -9.56
N VAL A 449 -16.20 0.11 -9.86
CA VAL A 449 -16.94 0.56 -11.03
C VAL A 449 -15.96 0.95 -12.11
N ARG A 450 -16.03 0.25 -13.25
CA ARG A 450 -15.25 0.55 -14.44
C ARG A 450 -15.79 1.80 -15.15
N TRP A 451 -14.90 2.51 -15.82
CA TRP A 451 -15.18 3.78 -16.49
C TRP A 451 -14.22 3.96 -17.69
N GLY A 452 -14.41 5.04 -18.44
CA GLY A 452 -13.57 5.42 -19.58
C GLY A 452 -14.26 5.26 -20.94
N TRP A 453 -15.34 4.47 -21.01
CA TRP A 453 -16.14 4.33 -22.22
C TRP A 453 -17.57 3.85 -21.89
N PRO A 454 -18.55 4.07 -22.80
CA PRO A 454 -19.91 3.59 -22.63
C PRO A 454 -19.97 2.07 -22.42
N GLY A 455 -20.67 1.63 -21.37
CA GLY A 455 -20.83 0.22 -21.04
C GLY A 455 -19.58 -0.45 -20.45
N ALA A 456 -18.59 0.31 -19.98
CA ALA A 456 -17.38 -0.23 -19.34
C ALA A 456 -17.67 -1.16 -18.15
N ASP A 457 -18.82 -0.97 -17.49
CA ASP A 457 -19.22 -1.67 -16.27
C ASP A 457 -20.51 -2.50 -16.43
N ASP A 458 -20.93 -2.81 -17.66
CA ASP A 458 -22.20 -3.52 -17.92
C ASP A 458 -22.18 -5.02 -17.60
N ASN A 459 -21.02 -5.56 -17.22
CA ASN A 459 -20.83 -6.97 -16.87
C ASN A 459 -20.80 -7.23 -15.35
#